data_AF-A0A6N6S419-F1
#
_entry.id   AF-A0A6N6S419-F1
#
_cell.length_a   1.000
_cell.length_b   1.000
_cell.length_c   1.000
_cell.angle_alpha   90.00
_cell.angle_beta   90.00
_cell.angle_gamma   90.00
#
_symmetry.space_group_name_H-M   'P 1'
#
loop_
_entity.id
_entity.type
_entity.pdbx_description
1 polymer ?
#
loop_
_entity_poly.entity_id
_entity_poly.type
_entity_poly.pdbx_seq_one_letter_code
_entity_poly.pdbx_strand_id
1 'polypeptide(L)'
;MTREERMQKIESYGNGYVQLTEALKQFPKEMWLFKPSPDRWSIHEIIMHIADSEANAYVKCRKLIAEPGKPISAYDQDKWSAAFHYQDQSTEEALELFRRLRLSSHKLIKALPEPVWLKSVSSQENETVT
;
A
#
# COMPACT_ATOMS: atom_id res chain seq x y z
N MET A 1 -13.81 -8.49 15.11
CA MET A 1 -13.76 -9.05 13.74
C MET A 1 -13.75 -10.56 13.84
N THR A 2 -14.72 -11.25 13.23
CA THR A 2 -14.77 -12.71 13.18
C THR A 2 -13.69 -13.27 12.24
N ARG A 3 -13.42 -14.58 12.33
CA ARG A 3 -12.51 -15.26 11.39
C ARG A 3 -12.97 -15.12 9.94
N GLU A 4 -14.28 -15.21 9.70
CA GLU A 4 -14.87 -15.08 8.36
C GLU A 4 -14.69 -13.67 7.80
N GLU A 5 -15.09 -12.65 8.56
CA GLU A 5 -14.90 -11.23 8.18
C GLU A 5 -13.43 -10.93 7.87
N ARG A 6 -12.52 -11.49 8.68
CA ARG A 6 -11.08 -11.34 8.46
C ARG A 6 -10.63 -12.00 7.16
N MET A 7 -11.06 -13.23 6.89
CA MET A 7 -10.72 -13.92 5.65
C MET A 7 -11.23 -13.17 4.42
N GLN A 8 -12.46 -12.63 4.47
CA GLN A 8 -12.99 -11.80 3.38
C GLN A 8 -12.13 -10.56 3.14
N LYS A 9 -11.69 -9.86 4.20
CA LYS A 9 -10.78 -8.72 4.08
C LYS A 9 -9.40 -9.12 3.52
N ILE A 10 -8.87 -10.27 3.93
CA ILE A 10 -7.58 -10.79 3.43
C ILE A 10 -7.67 -11.09 1.93
N GLU A 11 -8.75 -11.74 1.47
CA GLU A 11 -8.95 -12.01 0.04
C GLU A 11 -9.15 -10.71 -0.76
N SER A 12 -9.94 -9.77 -0.24
CA SER A 12 -10.11 -8.45 -0.87
C SER A 12 -8.79 -7.70 -0.99
N TYR A 13 -7.98 -7.69 0.08
CA TYR A 13 -6.62 -7.12 0.06
C TYR A 13 -5.76 -7.81 -1.01
N GLY A 14 -5.73 -9.13 -1.05
CA GLY A 14 -5.00 -9.91 -2.06
C GLY A 14 -5.40 -9.58 -3.50
N ASN A 15 -6.68 -9.23 -3.73
CA ASN A 15 -7.22 -8.90 -5.04
C ASN A 15 -6.96 -7.44 -5.49
N GLY A 16 -6.39 -6.60 -4.64
CA GLY A 16 -6.25 -5.17 -4.93
C GLY A 16 -5.40 -4.85 -6.18
N TYR A 17 -4.42 -5.69 -6.54
CA TYR A 17 -3.70 -5.55 -7.81
C TYR A 17 -4.64 -5.69 -9.02
N VAL A 18 -5.46 -6.73 -9.02
CA VAL A 18 -6.43 -6.97 -10.09
C VAL A 18 -7.41 -5.81 -10.17
N GLN A 19 -8.00 -5.40 -9.04
CA GLN A 19 -8.94 -4.27 -8.99
C GLN A 19 -8.34 -2.99 -9.56
N LEU A 20 -7.10 -2.64 -9.17
CA LEU A 20 -6.41 -1.48 -9.68
C LEU A 20 -6.19 -1.58 -11.20
N THR A 21 -5.64 -2.70 -11.68
CA THR A 21 -5.36 -2.85 -13.12
C THR A 21 -6.62 -2.86 -13.98
N GLU A 22 -7.73 -3.44 -13.52
CA GLU A 22 -9.02 -3.36 -14.23
C GLU A 22 -9.59 -1.95 -14.24
N ALA A 23 -9.43 -1.17 -13.16
CA ALA A 23 -9.81 0.23 -13.14
C ALA A 23 -8.97 1.06 -14.13
N LEU A 24 -7.65 0.84 -14.17
CA LEU A 24 -6.73 1.55 -15.06
C LEU A 24 -7.02 1.32 -16.55
N LYS A 25 -7.53 0.14 -16.93
CA LYS A 25 -7.92 -0.16 -18.33
C LYS A 25 -9.05 0.72 -18.86
N GLN A 26 -9.81 1.37 -17.98
CA GLN A 26 -10.90 2.26 -18.37
C GLN A 26 -10.39 3.62 -18.88
N PHE A 27 -9.08 3.89 -18.75
CA PHE A 27 -8.48 5.19 -19.07
C PHE A 27 -7.34 5.03 -20.09
N PRO A 28 -7.39 5.69 -21.26
CA PRO A 28 -6.24 5.87 -22.14
C PRO A 28 -4.97 6.31 -21.40
N LYS A 29 -3.81 5.80 -21.83
CA LYS A 29 -2.51 6.01 -21.16
C LYS A 29 -2.14 7.50 -21.12
N GLU A 30 -2.54 8.26 -22.13
CA GLU A 30 -2.30 9.70 -22.25
C GLU A 30 -2.96 10.49 -21.11
N MET A 31 -4.09 10.00 -20.59
CA MET A 31 -4.76 10.64 -19.45
C MET A 31 -4.04 10.37 -18.13
N TRP A 32 -3.07 9.46 -18.07
CA TRP A 32 -2.46 9.11 -16.80
C TRP A 32 -1.61 10.24 -16.22
N LEU A 33 -1.15 11.15 -17.06
CA LEU A 33 -0.40 12.35 -16.68
C LEU A 33 -1.31 13.55 -16.38
N PHE A 34 -2.62 13.46 -16.63
CA PHE A 34 -3.55 14.55 -16.35
C PHE A 34 -3.69 14.81 -14.85
N LYS A 35 -3.44 16.05 -14.43
CA LYS A 35 -3.71 16.54 -13.07
C LYS A 35 -5.02 17.33 -13.07
N PRO A 36 -6.04 16.93 -12.29
CA PRO A 36 -7.30 17.67 -12.18
C PRO A 36 -7.15 19.10 -11.66
N SER A 37 -6.14 19.34 -10.81
CA SER A 37 -5.71 20.65 -10.32
C SER A 37 -4.26 20.55 -9.82
N PRO A 38 -3.54 21.67 -9.60
CA PRO A 38 -2.14 21.64 -9.17
C PRO A 38 -1.88 20.87 -7.87
N ASP A 39 -2.86 20.82 -6.97
CA ASP A 39 -2.84 20.16 -5.66
C ASP A 39 -3.31 18.69 -5.69
N ARG A 40 -3.80 18.20 -6.84
CA ARG A 40 -4.29 16.82 -7.00
C ARG A 40 -3.28 15.96 -7.72
N TRP A 41 -3.26 14.68 -7.34
CA TRP A 41 -2.43 13.70 -8.02
C TRP A 41 -3.02 13.25 -9.36
N SER A 42 -2.14 13.01 -10.33
CA SER A 42 -2.46 12.29 -11.55
C SER A 42 -2.56 10.78 -11.29
N ILE A 43 -3.09 10.01 -12.25
CA ILE A 43 -3.09 8.54 -12.16
C ILE A 43 -1.65 8.02 -12.04
N HIS A 44 -0.70 8.61 -12.76
CA HIS A 44 0.72 8.26 -12.68
C HIS A 44 1.26 8.42 -11.25
N GLU A 45 1.03 9.58 -10.62
CA GLU A 45 1.46 9.85 -9.25
C GLU A 45 0.78 8.92 -8.24
N ILE A 46 -0.50 8.58 -8.45
CA ILE A 46 -1.23 7.61 -7.63
C ILE A 46 -0.59 6.22 -7.74
N ILE A 47 -0.19 5.77 -8.93
CA ILE A 47 0.46 4.47 -9.11
C ILE A 47 1.79 4.41 -8.34
N MET A 48 2.60 5.47 -8.42
CA MET A 48 3.85 5.56 -7.66
C MET A 48 3.59 5.50 -6.16
N HIS A 49 2.65 6.29 -5.67
CA HIS A 49 2.27 6.30 -4.27
C HIS A 49 1.76 4.93 -3.79
N ILE A 50 0.99 4.20 -4.61
CA ILE A 50 0.53 2.85 -4.27
C ILE A 50 1.72 1.89 -4.10
N ALA A 51 2.73 1.96 -4.97
CA ALA A 51 3.91 1.11 -4.86
C ALA A 51 4.69 1.40 -3.56
N ASP A 52 4.93 2.67 -3.24
CA ASP A 52 5.64 3.08 -2.02
C ASP A 52 4.84 2.76 -0.75
N SER A 53 3.53 2.96 -0.79
CA SER A 53 2.62 2.62 0.31
C SER A 53 2.62 1.10 0.56
N GLU A 54 2.61 0.28 -0.50
CA GLU A 54 2.70 -1.18 -0.37
C GLU A 54 4.08 -1.62 0.14
N ALA A 55 5.18 -0.98 -0.29
CA ALA A 55 6.52 -1.27 0.23
C ALA A 55 6.62 -0.99 1.73
N ASN A 56 6.06 0.14 2.17
CA ASN A 56 5.93 0.45 3.59
C ASN A 56 5.06 -0.60 4.30
N ALA A 57 3.87 -0.91 3.78
CA ALA A 57 2.96 -1.90 4.37
C ALA A 57 3.59 -3.30 4.48
N TYR A 58 4.37 -3.72 3.47
CA TYR A 58 5.09 -4.99 3.43
C TYR A 58 6.09 -5.12 4.59
N VAL A 59 6.85 -4.06 4.87
CA VAL A 59 7.81 -4.01 5.98
C VAL A 59 7.07 -3.93 7.32
N LYS A 60 6.06 -3.06 7.41
CA LYS A 60 5.24 -2.90 8.62
C LYS A 60 4.59 -4.21 9.03
N CYS A 61 4.00 -4.94 8.08
CA CYS A 61 3.38 -6.24 8.30
C CYS A 61 4.35 -7.22 8.99
N ARG A 62 5.58 -7.33 8.49
CA ARG A 62 6.61 -8.21 9.07
C ARG A 62 7.00 -7.79 10.48
N LYS A 63 7.20 -6.49 10.71
CA LYS A 63 7.52 -5.95 12.04
C LYS A 63 6.39 -6.24 13.03
N LEU A 64 5.13 -6.05 12.65
CA LEU A 64 3.98 -6.32 13.51
C LEU A 64 3.87 -7.79 13.92
N ILE A 65 4.18 -8.69 12.98
CA ILE A 65 4.10 -10.14 13.22
C ILE A 65 5.29 -10.63 14.06
N ALA A 66 6.51 -10.23 13.70
CA ALA A 66 7.74 -10.80 14.24
C ALA A 66 8.32 -10.01 15.42
N GLU A 67 7.99 -8.72 15.55
CA GLU A 67 8.53 -7.81 16.56
C GLU A 67 7.39 -7.07 17.31
N PRO A 68 6.47 -7.81 17.94
CA PRO A 68 5.30 -7.22 18.59
C PRO A 68 5.70 -6.23 19.69
N GLY A 69 5.00 -5.10 19.76
CA GLY A 69 5.24 -4.05 20.76
C GLY A 69 6.35 -3.07 20.41
N LYS A 70 7.07 -3.25 19.29
CA LYS A 70 8.02 -2.25 18.81
C LYS A 70 7.31 -1.12 18.06
N PRO A 71 7.76 0.14 18.24
CA PRO A 71 7.21 1.26 17.48
C PRO A 71 7.51 1.09 15.99
N ILE A 72 6.54 1.50 15.17
CA ILE A 72 6.65 1.52 13.72
C ILE A 72 6.64 2.96 13.27
N SER A 73 7.69 3.39 12.59
CA SER A 73 7.78 4.72 12.02
C SER A 73 6.70 4.93 10.95
N ALA A 74 6.02 6.06 11.03
CA ALA A 74 5.27 6.61 9.92
C ALA A 74 6.24 7.07 8.82
N TYR A 75 5.71 7.25 7.61
CA TYR A 75 6.41 7.93 6.53
C TYR A 75 5.54 9.10 6.08
N ASP A 76 6.20 10.15 5.60
CA ASP A 76 5.57 11.37 5.13
C ASP A 76 5.34 11.23 3.61
N GLN A 77 4.12 10.84 3.24
CA GLN A 77 3.77 10.56 1.84
C GLN A 77 3.94 11.78 0.93
N ASP A 78 3.71 12.99 1.46
CA ASP A 78 3.80 14.22 0.69
C ASP A 78 5.27 14.53 0.38
N LYS A 79 6.15 14.39 1.38
CA LYS A 79 7.60 14.49 1.15
C LYS A 79 8.12 13.47 0.16
N TRP A 80 7.64 12.23 0.20
CA TRP A 80 8.07 11.18 -0.72
C TRP A 80 7.66 11.53 -2.15
N SER A 81 6.39 11.91 -2.34
CA SER A 81 5.89 12.33 -3.65
C SER A 81 6.65 13.51 -4.25
N ALA A 82 7.09 14.45 -3.40
CA ALA A 82 7.87 15.61 -3.83
C ALA A 82 9.36 15.28 -4.09
N ALA A 83 9.94 14.35 -3.34
CA ALA A 83 11.38 14.07 -3.39
C ALA A 83 11.78 13.04 -4.46
N PHE A 84 10.89 12.13 -4.84
CA PHE A 84 11.25 10.97 -5.66
C PHE A 84 10.99 11.14 -7.15
N HIS A 85 10.67 12.35 -7.62
CA HIS A 85 10.49 12.63 -9.05
C HIS A 85 9.54 11.62 -9.71
N TYR A 86 8.36 11.41 -9.11
CA TYR A 86 7.40 10.39 -9.56
C TYR A 86 7.09 10.43 -11.05
N GLN A 87 7.07 11.62 -11.65
CA GLN A 87 6.77 11.83 -13.08
C GLN A 87 7.79 11.15 -14.04
N ASP A 88 9.02 10.91 -13.58
CA ASP A 88 10.09 10.32 -14.39
C ASP A 88 10.18 8.80 -14.25
N GLN A 89 9.33 8.19 -13.42
CA GLN A 89 9.38 6.77 -13.11
C GLN A 89 8.46 5.93 -14.01
N SER A 90 8.73 4.62 -14.08
CA SER A 90 7.90 3.69 -14.87
C SER A 90 6.72 3.19 -14.06
N THR A 91 5.51 3.49 -14.54
CA THR A 91 4.27 2.94 -13.99
C THR A 91 4.20 1.41 -14.08
N GLU A 92 4.82 0.82 -15.09
CA GLU A 92 4.89 -0.62 -15.30
C GLU A 92 5.70 -1.28 -14.18
N GLU A 93 6.88 -0.73 -13.87
CA GLU A 93 7.73 -1.22 -12.76
C GLU A 93 7.07 -1.01 -11.40
N ALA A 94 6.42 0.15 -11.18
CA ALA A 94 5.69 0.43 -9.94
C ALA A 94 4.50 -0.54 -9.73
N LEU A 95 3.75 -0.85 -10.79
CA LEU A 95 2.66 -1.83 -10.74
C LEU A 95 3.19 -3.25 -10.48
N GLU A 96 4.32 -3.64 -11.08
CA GLU A 96 4.93 -4.95 -10.84
C GLU A 96 5.47 -5.07 -9.40
N LEU A 97 6.13 -4.02 -8.88
CA LEU A 97 6.55 -3.95 -7.48
C LEU A 97 5.35 -4.11 -6.55
N PHE A 98 4.28 -3.34 -6.79
CA PHE A 98 3.03 -3.44 -6.06
C PHE A 98 2.48 -4.89 -6.07
N ARG A 99 2.41 -5.51 -7.24
CA ARG A 99 1.92 -6.89 -7.40
C ARG A 99 2.70 -7.89 -6.56
N ARG A 100 4.04 -7.83 -6.61
CA ARG A 100 4.93 -8.77 -5.92
C ARG A 100 4.84 -8.62 -4.41
N LEU A 101 4.86 -7.38 -3.92
CA LEU A 101 4.75 -7.09 -2.49
C LEU A 101 3.38 -7.51 -1.96
N ARG A 102 2.29 -7.15 -2.67
CA ARG A 102 0.92 -7.52 -2.29
C ARG A 102 0.75 -9.03 -2.23
N LEU A 103 1.23 -9.75 -3.23
CA LEU A 103 1.17 -11.22 -3.25
C LEU A 103 1.93 -11.85 -2.08
N SER A 104 3.12 -11.31 -1.76
CA SER A 104 3.93 -11.79 -0.63
C SER A 104 3.23 -11.55 0.69
N SER A 105 2.74 -10.33 0.92
CA SER A 105 2.00 -9.95 2.13
C SER A 105 0.71 -10.77 2.27
N HIS A 106 -0.05 -10.95 1.19
CA HIS A 106 -1.28 -11.75 1.18
C HIS A 106 -1.00 -13.21 1.60
N LYS A 107 0.02 -13.86 1.02
CA LYS A 107 0.41 -15.22 1.40
C LYS A 107 0.81 -15.31 2.87
N LEU A 108 1.58 -14.34 3.36
CA LEU A 108 2.00 -14.29 4.76
C LEU A 108 0.79 -14.19 5.70
N ILE A 109 -0.06 -13.16 5.53
CA ILE A 109 -1.18 -12.92 6.45
C ILE A 109 -2.21 -14.05 6.41
N LYS A 110 -2.46 -14.64 5.23
CA LYS A 110 -3.40 -15.77 5.07
C LYS A 110 -2.95 -17.02 5.82
N ALA A 111 -1.63 -17.21 5.97
CA ALA A 111 -1.05 -18.36 6.67
C ALA A 111 -0.90 -18.14 8.20
N LEU A 112 -1.21 -16.94 8.71
CA LEU A 112 -1.03 -16.66 10.14
C LEU A 112 -2.02 -17.45 11.01
N PRO A 113 -1.55 -18.06 12.12
CA PRO A 113 -2.42 -18.76 13.05
C PRO A 113 -3.29 -17.78 13.84
N GLU A 114 -4.46 -18.24 14.26
CA GLU A 114 -5.47 -17.43 14.99
C GLU A 114 -4.90 -16.59 16.14
N PRO A 115 -4.01 -17.12 17.02
CA PRO A 115 -3.51 -16.37 18.16
C PRO A 115 -2.70 -15.12 17.82
N VAL A 116 -2.14 -15.03 16.60
CA VAL A 116 -1.41 -13.82 16.15
C VAL A 116 -2.37 -12.66 15.97
N TRP A 117 -3.60 -12.92 15.52
CA TRP A 117 -4.63 -11.90 15.26
C TRP A 117 -5.26 -11.32 16.53
N LEU A 118 -5.04 -11.96 17.68
CA LEU A 118 -5.57 -11.51 18.98
C LEU A 118 -4.62 -10.52 19.68
N LYS A 119 -3.41 -10.32 19.16
CA LYS A 119 -2.43 -9.39 19.73
C LYS A 119 -2.78 -7.95 19.32
N SER A 120 -3.00 -7.07 20.31
CA SER A 120 -3.21 -5.64 20.08
C SER A 120 -1.92 -5.00 19.56
N VAL A 121 -2.05 -4.17 18.53
CA VAL A 121 -0.97 -3.34 17.99
C VAL A 121 -1.24 -1.90 18.39
N SER A 122 -0.28 -1.24 19.06
CA SER A 122 -0.28 0.22 19.20
C SER A 122 0.40 0.84 17.98
N SER A 123 -0.35 1.64 17.22
CA SER A 123 0.22 2.53 16.19
C SER A 123 0.43 3.91 16.80
N GLN A 124 1.63 4.47 16.68
CA GLN A 124 1.86 5.90 16.92
C GLN A 124 1.79 6.59 15.56
N GLU A 125 0.61 7.07 15.19
CA GLU A 125 0.47 8.06 14.12
C GLU A 125 0.86 9.41 14.72
N ASN A 126 2.14 9.78 14.58
CA ASN A 126 2.60 11.11 14.98
C ASN A 126 2.13 12.13 13.93
N GLU A 127 0.98 12.75 14.17
CA GLU A 127 0.67 14.09 13.67
C GLU A 127 1.57 15.09 14.41
N THR A 128 2.82 15.27 13.95
CA THR A 128 3.56 16.48 14.28
C THR A 128 3.36 17.49 13.17
N VAL A 129 2.34 18.31 13.35
CA VAL A 129 2.22 19.62 12.71
C VAL A 129 3.20 20.56 13.40
N THR A 130 4.20 21.04 12.67
CA THR A 130 4.95 22.26 12.98
C THR A 130 5.19 23.01 11.69
#